data_AF-A0A7J0BK52-F1
#
_entry.id   AF-A0A7J0BK52-F1
#
_cell.length_a   1.000
_cell.length_b   1.000
_cell.length_c   1.000
_cell.angle_alpha   90.00
_cell.angle_beta   90.00
_cell.angle_gamma   90.00
#
_symmetry.space_group_name_H-M   'P 1'
#
loop_
_entity.id
_entity.type
_entity.pdbx_description
1 polymer ?
#
loop_
_entity_poly.entity_id
_entity_poly.type
_entity_poly.pdbx_seq_one_letter_code
_entity_poly.pdbx_strand_id
1 'polypeptide(L)'
;MNTRLFVDNNDIAYCTTFEDGRIYKVLIKPLNKTIYVCEECGSAWLDLDSLFTEEHATSLQYYLKEIGIIGDGYVKWSEIVEYGDFLTASELEDAIQRHGISIVN
;
A
#
# COMPACT_ATOMS: atom_id res chain seq x y z
N MET A 1 2.95 8.10 -18.92
CA MET A 1 1.51 7.99 -18.60
C MET A 1 1.19 9.04 -17.54
N ASN A 2 0.00 9.65 -17.57
CA ASN A 2 -0.42 10.54 -16.46
C ASN A 2 -1.01 9.66 -15.36
N THR A 3 -0.21 9.32 -14.36
CA THR A 3 -0.68 8.59 -13.18
C THR A 3 -1.66 9.47 -12.40
N ARG A 4 -2.79 8.90 -12.00
CA ARG A 4 -3.86 9.59 -11.26
C ARG A 4 -4.03 8.91 -9.91
N LEU A 5 -4.29 9.71 -8.88
CA LEU A 5 -4.66 9.21 -7.55
C LEU A 5 -6.13 9.54 -7.31
N PHE A 6 -6.93 8.54 -7.02
CA PHE A 6 -8.33 8.73 -6.62
C PHE A 6 -8.40 8.94 -5.11
N VAL A 7 -9.16 9.93 -4.68
CA VAL A 7 -9.30 10.34 -3.28
C VAL A 7 -10.77 10.60 -2.96
N ASP A 8 -11.28 10.08 -1.84
CA ASP A 8 -12.67 10.39 -1.45
C ASP A 8 -12.80 11.72 -0.67
N ASN A 9 -14.04 12.06 -0.31
CA ASN A 9 -14.35 13.26 0.47
C ASN A 9 -13.77 13.26 1.90
N ASN A 10 -13.22 12.14 2.38
CA ASN A 10 -12.57 12.00 3.68
C ASN A 10 -11.04 12.01 3.55
N ASP A 11 -10.50 12.40 2.39
CA ASP A 11 -9.07 12.41 2.08
C ASP A 11 -8.46 11.00 1.96
N ILE A 12 -9.26 9.94 1.79
CA ILE A 12 -8.75 8.56 1.71
C ILE A 12 -8.27 8.26 0.29
N ALA A 13 -7.04 7.76 0.18
CA ALA A 13 -6.42 7.35 -1.08
C ALA A 13 -6.87 5.96 -1.53
N TYR A 14 -7.13 5.84 -2.83
CA TYR A 14 -7.55 4.60 -3.49
C TYR A 14 -6.43 4.00 -4.33
N CYS A 15 -6.52 2.68 -4.48
CA CYS A 15 -5.59 1.86 -5.24
C CYS A 15 -5.54 2.30 -6.71
N THR A 16 -4.34 2.58 -7.19
CA THR A 16 -4.09 2.98 -8.59
C THR A 16 -4.31 1.85 -9.59
N THR A 17 -4.37 0.59 -9.13
CA THR A 17 -4.62 -0.61 -9.95
C THR A 17 -6.08 -1.07 -9.90
N PHE A 18 -6.81 -0.71 -8.84
CA PHE A 18 -8.18 -1.15 -8.57
C PHE A 18 -8.94 0.01 -7.95
N GLU A 19 -9.59 0.82 -8.78
CA GLU A 19 -10.09 2.17 -8.45
C GLU A 19 -11.10 2.22 -7.29
N ASP A 20 -11.66 1.07 -6.87
CA ASP A 20 -12.60 0.96 -5.74
C ASP A 20 -11.94 0.58 -4.40
N GLY A 21 -10.67 0.18 -4.39
CA GLY A 21 -10.02 -0.35 -3.20
C GLY A 21 -9.27 0.72 -2.41
N ARG A 22 -9.67 1.00 -1.17
CA ARG A 22 -8.91 1.89 -0.28
C ARG A 22 -7.59 1.24 0.13
N ILE A 23 -6.60 2.09 0.37
CA ILE A 23 -5.26 1.67 0.77
C ILE A 23 -5.12 1.80 2.28
N TYR A 24 -4.80 0.71 2.98
CA TYR A 24 -4.54 0.73 4.42
C TYR A 24 -3.07 0.49 4.74
N LYS A 25 -2.63 1.04 5.87
CA LYS A 25 -1.27 0.89 6.38
C LYS A 25 -1.14 -0.46 7.09
N VAL A 26 -0.06 -1.19 6.83
CA VAL A 26 0.26 -2.44 7.52
C VAL A 26 1.67 -2.37 8.08
N LEU A 27 1.80 -2.48 9.39
CA LEU A 27 3.09 -2.63 10.06
C LEU A 27 3.54 -4.09 10.01
N ILE A 28 4.67 -4.36 9.37
CA ILE A 28 5.38 -5.64 9.45
C ILE A 28 6.26 -5.61 10.70
N LYS A 29 5.79 -6.24 11.78
CA LYS A 29 6.40 -6.19 13.12
C LYS A 29 7.87 -6.62 13.14
N PRO A 30 8.28 -7.75 12.50
CA PRO A 30 9.68 -8.17 12.51
C PRO A 30 10.65 -7.17 11.85
N LEU A 31 10.17 -6.36 10.92
CA LEU A 31 10.97 -5.35 10.22
C LEU A 31 10.82 -3.95 10.81
N ASN A 32 9.85 -3.76 11.71
CA ASN A 32 9.38 -2.45 12.14
C ASN A 32 9.14 -1.50 10.94
N LYS A 33 8.51 -2.03 9.87
CA LYS A 33 8.30 -1.33 8.60
C LYS A 33 6.83 -1.28 8.25
N THR A 34 6.33 -0.08 7.98
CA THR A 34 4.98 0.12 7.42
C THR A 34 5.02 -0.04 5.90
N ILE A 35 4.06 -0.79 5.39
CA ILE A 35 3.77 -0.92 3.97
C ILE A 35 2.32 -0.53 3.71
N TYR A 36 1.92 -0.45 2.46
CA TYR A 36 0.59 -0.02 2.04
C TYR A 36 -0.08 -1.13 1.26
N VAL A 37 -1.33 -1.46 1.59
CA VAL A 37 -2.03 -2.60 0.97
C VAL A 37 -3.44 -2.19 0.54
N CYS A 38 -3.85 -2.62 -0.65
CA CYS A 38 -5.21 -2.44 -1.14
C CYS A 38 -6.17 -3.44 -0.47
N GLU A 39 -7.32 -2.97 0.01
CA GLU A 39 -8.35 -3.81 0.66
C GLU A 39 -9.05 -4.79 -0.28
N GLU A 40 -9.16 -4.46 -1.56
CA GLU A 40 -9.89 -5.28 -2.53
C GLU A 40 -8.98 -6.28 -3.26
N CYS A 41 -7.84 -5.82 -3.78
CA CYS A 41 -6.98 -6.65 -4.63
C CYS A 41 -5.75 -7.23 -3.92
N GLY A 42 -5.47 -6.80 -2.68
CA GLY A 42 -4.32 -7.31 -1.89
C GLY A 42 -2.94 -6.89 -2.42
N SER A 43 -2.92 -6.02 -3.43
CA SER A 43 -1.72 -5.33 -3.92
C SER A 43 -1.03 -4.60 -2.78
N ALA A 44 0.28 -4.78 -2.65
CA ALA A 44 1.11 -4.20 -1.62
C ALA A 44 2.27 -3.38 -2.20
N TRP A 45 2.51 -2.22 -1.59
CA TRP A 45 3.60 -1.28 -1.91
C TRP A 45 4.48 -1.09 -0.69
N LEU A 46 5.80 -1.11 -0.90
CA LEU A 46 6.78 -1.14 0.18
C LEU A 46 7.08 0.25 0.76
N ASP A 47 6.68 1.29 0.05
CA ASP A 47 6.82 2.71 0.40
C ASP A 47 5.78 3.54 -0.37
N LEU A 48 5.71 4.84 -0.11
CA LEU A 48 4.74 5.73 -0.76
C LEU A 48 5.08 6.02 -2.22
N ASP A 49 6.36 5.97 -2.60
CA ASP A 49 6.80 6.27 -3.96
C ASP A 49 6.38 5.14 -4.92
N SER A 50 6.49 3.90 -4.46
CA SER A 50 6.12 2.71 -5.24
C SER A 50 4.63 2.68 -5.63
N LEU A 51 3.75 3.42 -4.95
CA LEU A 51 2.34 3.59 -5.36
C LEU A 51 2.16 4.20 -6.76
N PHE A 52 3.15 4.97 -7.20
CA PHE A 52 3.08 5.77 -8.43
C PHE A 52 4.01 5.28 -9.55
N THR A 53 4.89 4.32 -9.24
CA THR A 53 5.83 3.76 -10.21
C THR A 53 5.25 2.54 -10.93
N GLU A 54 5.77 2.21 -12.12
CA GLU A 54 5.43 0.97 -12.84
C GLU A 54 5.96 -0.31 -12.14
N GLU A 55 6.68 -0.19 -11.01
CA GLU A 55 7.02 -1.34 -10.18
C GLU A 55 5.73 -1.94 -9.60
N HIS A 56 5.34 -3.08 -10.17
CA HIS A 56 4.09 -3.75 -9.87
C HIS A 56 3.93 -4.02 -8.37
N ALA A 57 2.73 -3.75 -7.88
CA ALA A 57 2.33 -4.18 -6.55
C ALA A 57 2.44 -5.70 -6.43
N THR A 58 3.15 -6.16 -5.40
CA THR A 58 3.22 -7.59 -5.07
C THR A 58 2.16 -7.94 -4.04
N SER A 59 1.86 -9.22 -3.83
CA SER A 59 1.05 -9.59 -2.68
C SER A 59 1.89 -9.54 -1.41
N LEU A 60 1.30 -9.09 -0.30
CA LEU A 60 1.96 -9.08 1.01
C LEU A 60 2.53 -10.47 1.37
N GLN A 61 1.77 -11.52 1.11
CA GLN A 61 2.21 -12.89 1.39
C GLN A 61 3.45 -13.28 0.58
N TYR A 62 3.48 -12.94 -0.71
CA TYR A 62 4.64 -13.24 -1.56
C TYR A 62 5.88 -12.50 -1.08
N TYR A 63 5.76 -11.19 -0.82
CA TYR A 63 6.86 -10.40 -0.28
C TYR A 63 7.44 -10.99 1.01
N LEU A 64 6.59 -11.33 1.98
CA LEU A 64 7.02 -11.90 3.27
C LEU A 64 7.68 -13.27 3.11
N LYS A 65 7.28 -14.07 2.11
CA LYS A 65 7.94 -15.34 1.78
C LYS A 65 9.32 -15.11 1.19
N GLU A 66 9.45 -14.18 0.23
CA GLU A 66 10.74 -13.89 -0.42
C GLU A 66 11.80 -13.43 0.58
N ILE A 67 11.42 -12.64 1.57
CA ILE A 67 12.35 -12.17 2.62
C ILE A 67 12.46 -13.13 3.81
N GLY A 68 11.81 -14.30 3.75
CA GLY A 68 11.96 -15.37 4.74
C GLY A 68 11.26 -15.14 6.09
N ILE A 69 10.31 -14.21 6.18
CA ILE A 69 9.52 -13.98 7.40
C ILE A 69 8.47 -15.08 7.59
N ILE A 70 7.90 -15.57 6.50
CA ILE A 70 6.94 -16.69 6.51
C ILE A 70 7.40 -17.81 5.58
N GLY A 71 7.06 -19.05 5.94
CA GLY A 71 7.24 -20.23 5.10
C GLY A 71 5.94 -20.75 4.52
N ASP A 72 5.92 -22.01 4.09
CA ASP A 72 4.73 -22.70 3.56
C ASP A 72 3.81 -23.31 4.64
N GLY A 73 4.12 -23.06 5.92
CA GLY A 73 3.37 -23.56 7.07
C GLY A 73 2.26 -22.63 7.55
N TYR A 74 1.68 -22.98 8.70
CA TYR A 74 0.72 -22.12 9.39
C TYR A 74 1.35 -20.79 9.79
N VAL A 75 0.67 -19.69 9.47
CA VAL A 75 1.12 -18.32 9.77
C VAL A 75 0.14 -17.68 10.74
N LYS A 76 0.62 -17.27 11.91
CA LYS A 76 -0.15 -16.47 12.85
C LYS A 76 0.01 -14.99 12.51
N TRP A 77 -0.82 -14.50 11.58
CA TRP A 77 -0.72 -13.15 11.03
C TRP A 77 -0.63 -12.04 12.08
N SER A 78 -1.35 -12.15 13.20
CA SER A 78 -1.33 -11.15 14.27
C SER A 78 0.03 -10.99 14.97
N GLU A 79 0.94 -11.95 14.85
CA GLU A 79 2.32 -11.85 15.35
C GLU A 79 3.27 -11.19 14.34
N ILE A 80 2.86 -11.11 13.08
CA ILE A 80 3.70 -10.65 11.97
C ILE A 80 3.28 -9.27 11.50
N VAL A 81 1.97 -9.03 11.43
CA VAL A 81 1.40 -7.80 10.89
C VAL A 81 0.44 -7.14 11.88
N GLU A 82 0.35 -5.83 11.77
CA GLU A 82 -0.64 -5.00 12.44
C GLU A 82 -1.26 -4.05 11.42
N TYR A 83 -2.59 -4.08 11.35
CA TYR A 83 -3.38 -3.27 10.43
C TYR A 83 -3.65 -1.91 11.08
N GLY A 84 -3.22 -0.85 10.41
CA GLY A 84 -3.46 0.54 10.81
C GLY A 84 -4.57 1.19 9.99
N ASP A 85 -4.63 2.52 10.09
CA ASP A 85 -5.62 3.33 9.39
C ASP A 85 -5.42 3.36 7.87
N PHE A 86 -6.41 3.90 7.17
CA PHE A 86 -6.30 4.20 5.75
C PHE A 86 -5.23 5.26 5.47
N LEU A 87 -4.63 5.16 4.29
CA LEU A 87 -3.69 6.13 3.74
C LEU A 87 -4.47 7.34 3.25
N THR A 88 -4.01 8.53 3.65
CA THR A 88 -4.63 9.79 3.25
C THR A 88 -3.87 10.45 2.10
N ALA A 89 -4.53 11.30 1.32
CA ALA A 89 -3.84 12.08 0.29
C ALA A 89 -2.90 13.12 0.92
N SER A 90 -3.23 13.63 2.10
CA SER A 90 -2.33 14.46 2.91
C SER A 90 -0.99 13.77 3.21
N GLU A 91 -0.99 12.47 3.52
CA GLU A 91 0.24 11.68 3.71
C GLU A 91 1.04 11.48 2.41
N LEU A 92 0.41 11.70 1.25
CA LEU A 92 0.99 11.52 -0.07
C LEU A 92 1.47 12.82 -0.73
N GLU A 93 1.28 13.99 -0.11
CA GLU A 93 1.56 15.30 -0.71
C GLU A 93 2.96 15.38 -1.36
N ASP A 94 3.99 14.98 -0.63
CA ASP A 94 5.37 15.01 -1.11
C ASP A 94 5.60 14.07 -2.30
N ALA A 95 4.96 12.89 -2.31
CA ALA A 95 5.07 11.94 -3.41
C ALA A 95 4.27 12.43 -4.64
N ILE A 96 3.07 12.97 -4.43
CA ILE A 96 2.22 13.57 -5.46
C ILE A 96 2.97 14.71 -6.17
N GLN A 97 3.60 15.61 -5.42
CA GLN A 97 4.38 16.71 -5.97
C GLN A 97 5.61 16.21 -6.75
N ARG A 98 6.38 15.27 -6.18
CA ARG A 98 7.59 14.72 -6.81
C ARG A 98 7.30 14.03 -8.14
N HIS A 99 6.20 13.29 -8.23
CA HIS A 99 5.82 12.53 -9.43
C HIS A 99 4.86 13.27 -10.36
N GLY A 100 4.43 14.49 -10.02
CA GLY A 100 3.49 15.28 -10.83
C GLY A 100 2.12 14.62 -10.98
N ILE A 101 1.66 13.92 -9.93
CA ILE A 101 0.40 13.17 -9.91
C ILE A 101 -0.77 14.13 -9.84
N SER A 102 -1.82 13.85 -10.61
CA SER A 102 -3.09 14.58 -10.51
C SER A 102 -4.06 13.84 -9.60
N ILE A 103 -4.61 14.54 -8.62
CA ILE A 103 -5.68 14.03 -7.74
C ILE A 103 -7.02 14.09 -8.48
N VAL A 104 -7.79 13.02 -8.36
CA VAL A 104 -9.16 12.90 -8.86
C VAL A 104 -10.08 12.60 -7.69
N ASN A 105 -11.18 13.35 -7.58
CA ASN A 105 -12.22 13.17 -6.57
C ASN A 105 -13.44 12.46 -7.15
#